data_AF-A0A0P0FK13-F1
#
_entry.id   AF-A0A0P0FK13-F1
#
_cell.length_a   1.000
_cell.length_b   1.000
_cell.length_c   1.000
_cell.angle_alpha   90.00
_cell.angle_beta   90.00
_cell.angle_gamma   90.00
#
_symmetry.space_group_name_H-M   'P 1'
#
loop_
_entity.id
_entity.type
_entity.pdbx_description
1 polymer ?
#
loop_
_entity_poly.entity_id
_entity_poly.type
_entity_poly.pdbx_seq_one_letter_code
_entity_poly.pdbx_strand_id
1 'polypeptide(L)'
;MKKGTNKTDNYFERVKQRLHPPKYRYYFFDYLYFKGEQWSKKAFRCSGAFILLEYWIMIVAFPAFGFTSVTHHFGDNAVIFYQVLILLLPYIFIFFRYRKDRKKAIINHYRHSKSSGVTMTFIIILPFILFFFELWLFDKLEWIDCKLW
;
A
#
# COMPACT_ATOMS: atom_id res chain seq x y z
N MET A 1 -30.39 -17.03 40.63
CA MET A 1 -29.05 -16.42 40.85
C MET A 1 -28.62 -15.72 39.57
N LYS A 2 -28.67 -14.37 39.51
CA LYS A 2 -28.25 -13.60 38.33
C LYS A 2 -26.72 -13.56 38.29
N LYS A 3 -26.11 -14.29 37.33
CA LYS A 3 -24.68 -14.20 37.05
C LYS A 3 -24.41 -12.83 36.41
N GLY A 4 -24.00 -11.87 37.23
CA GLY A 4 -23.49 -10.59 36.75
C GLY A 4 -22.24 -10.85 35.91
N THR A 5 -22.36 -10.73 34.60
CA THR A 5 -21.21 -10.66 33.70
C THR A 5 -20.52 -9.33 33.96
N ASN A 6 -19.57 -9.32 34.88
CA ASN A 6 -18.64 -8.22 35.09
C ASN A 6 -17.91 -7.98 33.76
N LYS A 7 -18.34 -6.95 33.03
CA LYS A 7 -17.48 -6.28 32.05
C LYS A 7 -16.29 -5.76 32.84
N THR A 8 -15.15 -6.44 32.74
CA THR A 8 -13.86 -5.89 33.17
C THR A 8 -13.45 -4.80 32.18
N ASP A 9 -14.18 -3.69 32.24
CA ASP A 9 -13.80 -2.41 31.67
C ASP A 9 -12.73 -1.79 32.56
N ASN A 10 -11.57 -2.45 32.68
CA ASN A 10 -10.46 -2.00 33.51
C ASN A 10 -9.93 -0.68 32.96
N TYR A 11 -10.41 0.41 33.56
CA TYR A 11 -9.98 1.79 33.31
C TYR A 11 -8.45 1.89 33.26
N PHE A 12 -7.76 1.20 34.16
CA PHE A 12 -6.30 1.12 34.23
C PHE A 12 -5.66 0.49 33.00
N GLU A 13 -6.25 -0.54 32.38
CA GLU A 13 -5.72 -1.12 31.14
C GLU A 13 -5.90 -0.15 29.97
N ARG A 14 -7.05 0.53 29.89
CA ARG A 14 -7.29 1.58 28.87
C ARG A 14 -6.35 2.78 29.05
N VAL A 15 -5.98 3.12 30.28
CA VAL A 15 -5.03 4.21 30.58
C VAL A 15 -3.60 3.76 30.30
N LYS A 16 -3.21 2.53 30.66
CA LYS A 16 -1.89 1.95 30.37
C LYS A 16 -1.63 1.80 28.87
N GLN A 17 -2.64 1.41 28.09
CA GLN A 17 -2.59 1.39 26.62
C GLN A 17 -2.47 2.81 26.00
N ARG A 18 -3.00 3.85 26.66
CA ARG A 18 -2.82 5.25 26.25
C ARG A 18 -1.45 5.82 26.66
N LEU A 19 -0.88 5.35 27.76
CA LEU A 19 0.42 5.80 28.29
C LEU A 19 1.60 5.24 27.48
N HIS A 20 1.49 4.00 27.01
CA HIS A 20 2.51 3.38 26.16
C HIS A 20 1.88 2.95 24.83
N PRO A 21 1.55 3.90 23.93
CA PRO A 21 1.14 3.52 22.59
C PRO A 21 2.29 2.70 22.00
N PRO A 22 2.02 1.52 21.41
CA PRO A 22 3.05 0.76 20.72
C PRO A 22 3.78 1.70 19.76
N LYS A 23 5.11 1.80 19.92
CA LYS A 23 5.95 2.73 19.17
C LYS A 23 5.98 2.27 17.71
N TYR A 24 4.94 2.62 16.96
CA TYR A 24 4.87 2.32 15.55
C TYR A 24 5.88 3.19 14.80
N ARG A 25 6.65 2.55 13.92
CA ARG A 25 7.43 3.25 12.91
C ARG A 25 6.50 3.57 11.74
N TYR A 26 6.43 4.84 11.39
CA TYR A 26 5.63 5.34 10.27
C TYR A 26 6.52 5.52 9.04
N TYR A 27 6.03 5.05 7.89
CA TYR A 27 6.74 5.13 6.61
C TYR A 27 5.92 5.89 5.57
N PHE A 28 6.53 6.19 4.42
CA PHE A 28 5.86 6.86 3.31
C PHE A 28 4.57 6.16 2.86
N PHE A 29 4.59 4.83 2.76
CA PHE A 29 3.38 4.05 2.45
C PHE A 29 2.28 4.15 3.51
N ASP A 30 2.61 4.40 4.79
CA ASP A 30 1.60 4.67 5.83
C ASP A 30 0.91 6.02 5.58
N TYR A 31 1.66 7.01 5.08
CA TYR A 31 1.13 8.30 4.68
C TYR A 31 0.26 8.21 3.42
N LEU A 32 0.70 7.46 2.39
CA LEU A 32 -0.09 7.18 1.19
C LEU A 32 -1.44 6.54 1.55
N TYR A 33 -1.40 5.52 2.40
CA TYR A 33 -2.61 4.86 2.91
C TYR A 33 -3.54 5.85 3.60
N PHE A 34 -3.02 6.68 4.50
CA PHE A 34 -3.80 7.68 5.21
C PHE A 34 -4.46 8.70 4.25
N LYS A 35 -3.70 9.17 3.27
CA LYS A 35 -4.19 10.14 2.27
C LYS A 35 -5.30 9.56 1.40
N GLY A 36 -5.17 8.29 0.99
CA GLY A 36 -6.26 7.59 0.32
C GLY A 36 -7.49 7.45 1.19
N GLU A 37 -7.35 7.05 2.46
CA GLU A 37 -8.50 6.98 3.39
C GLU A 37 -9.16 8.35 3.64
N GLN A 38 -8.39 9.46 3.69
CA GLN A 38 -8.94 10.81 3.80
C GLN A 38 -9.73 11.21 2.54
N TRP A 39 -9.21 10.89 1.36
CA TRP A 39 -9.82 11.24 0.08
C TRP A 39 -11.03 10.36 -0.25
N SER A 40 -10.99 9.08 0.14
CA SER A 40 -12.10 8.14 -0.01
C SER A 40 -13.39 8.63 0.62
N LYS A 41 -13.28 9.45 1.67
CA LYS A 41 -14.43 10.03 2.38
C LYS A 41 -15.02 11.25 1.65
N LYS A 42 -14.30 11.85 0.70
CA LYS A 42 -14.65 13.15 0.11
C LYS A 42 -15.23 13.08 -1.29
N ALA A 43 -14.68 12.27 -2.19
CA ALA A 43 -14.99 12.46 -3.62
C ALA A 43 -15.00 11.19 -4.48
N PHE A 44 -14.43 10.06 -4.05
CA PHE A 44 -14.42 8.83 -4.86
C PHE A 44 -14.06 7.61 -4.00
N ARG A 45 -14.35 6.38 -4.43
CA ARG A 45 -13.96 5.13 -3.74
C ARG A 45 -12.44 4.80 -3.79
N CYS A 46 -11.57 5.80 -3.76
CA CYS A 46 -10.11 5.59 -3.71
C CYS A 46 -9.67 5.29 -2.28
N SER A 47 -9.79 4.03 -1.85
CA SER A 47 -9.32 3.60 -0.52
C SER A 47 -7.79 3.73 -0.39
N GLY A 48 -7.29 3.82 0.86
CA GLY A 48 -5.84 3.80 1.10
C GLY A 48 -5.15 2.56 0.55
N ALA A 49 -5.85 1.43 0.52
CA ALA A 49 -5.37 0.19 -0.08
C ALA A 49 -5.25 0.32 -1.61
N PHE A 50 -6.19 1.01 -2.26
CA PHE A 50 -6.16 1.24 -3.71
C PHE A 50 -4.91 2.01 -4.13
N ILE A 51 -4.56 3.10 -3.42
CA ILE A 51 -3.34 3.86 -3.72
C ILE A 51 -2.09 2.99 -3.59
N LEU A 52 -2.02 2.15 -2.55
CA LEU A 52 -0.87 1.25 -2.39
C LEU A 52 -0.80 0.19 -3.50
N LEU A 53 -1.95 -0.34 -3.91
CA LEU A 53 -2.03 -1.28 -5.03
C LEU A 53 -1.60 -0.61 -6.34
N GLU A 54 -2.04 0.62 -6.60
CA GLU A 54 -1.64 1.39 -7.77
C GLU A 54 -0.13 1.59 -7.82
N TYR A 55 0.48 2.03 -6.72
CA TYR A 55 1.94 2.16 -6.63
C TYR A 55 2.66 0.83 -6.88
N TRP A 56 2.18 -0.26 -6.29
CA TRP A 56 2.77 -1.58 -6.50
C TRP A 56 2.65 -2.04 -7.95
N ILE A 57 1.48 -1.86 -8.56
CA ILE A 57 1.24 -2.30 -9.93
C ILE A 57 2.14 -1.52 -10.89
N MET A 58 2.19 -0.19 -10.74
CA MET A 58 2.96 0.69 -11.63
C MET A 58 4.48 0.49 -11.49
N ILE A 59 4.99 0.34 -10.27
CA ILE A 59 6.44 0.34 -10.01
C ILE A 59 7.02 -1.08 -9.92
N VAL A 60 6.20 -2.09 -9.66
CA VAL A 60 6.69 -3.47 -9.47
C VAL A 60 6.08 -4.42 -10.48
N ALA A 61 4.74 -4.47 -10.57
CA ALA A 61 4.10 -5.47 -11.41
C ALA A 61 4.34 -5.23 -12.91
N PHE A 62 4.10 -4.01 -13.41
CA PHE A 62 4.31 -3.67 -14.83
C PHE A 62 5.76 -3.88 -15.28
N PRO A 63 6.77 -3.34 -14.58
CA PRO A 63 8.17 -3.70 -14.78
C PRO A 63 8.42 -5.21 -14.83
N ALA A 64 7.92 -5.95 -13.85
CA ALA A 64 8.12 -7.40 -13.79
C ALA A 64 7.47 -8.15 -14.96
N PHE A 65 6.38 -7.64 -15.54
CA PHE A 65 5.83 -8.21 -16.78
C PHE A 65 6.78 -8.03 -17.98
N GLY A 66 7.54 -6.94 -18.05
CA GLY A 66 8.57 -6.73 -19.07
C GLY A 66 9.69 -7.79 -19.03
N PHE A 67 9.99 -8.32 -17.84
CA PHE A 67 11.00 -9.37 -17.64
C PHE A 67 10.47 -10.81 -17.85
N THR A 68 9.23 -10.97 -18.31
CA THR A 68 8.64 -12.30 -18.52
C THR A 68 9.42 -13.15 -19.52
N SER A 69 10.08 -12.52 -20.51
CA SER A 69 10.97 -13.17 -21.47
C SER A 69 12.08 -13.99 -20.80
N VAL A 70 12.69 -13.47 -19.73
CA VAL A 70 13.72 -14.17 -18.95
C VAL A 70 13.13 -15.38 -18.21
N THR A 71 11.89 -15.24 -17.72
CA THR A 71 11.22 -16.32 -16.98
C THR A 71 10.68 -17.44 -17.86
N HIS A 72 10.45 -17.19 -19.16
CA HIS A 72 10.01 -18.23 -20.11
C HIS A 72 11.04 -19.36 -20.26
N HIS A 73 12.33 -19.11 -19.98
CA HIS A 73 13.35 -20.17 -19.94
C HIS A 73 13.04 -21.28 -18.91
N PHE A 74 12.25 -20.98 -17.88
CA PHE A 74 11.86 -21.94 -16.83
C PHE A 74 10.52 -22.66 -17.13
N GLY A 75 9.89 -22.38 -18.28
CA GLY A 75 8.62 -22.96 -18.71
C GLY A 75 7.39 -22.14 -18.32
N ASP A 76 6.33 -22.24 -19.13
CA ASP A 76 5.16 -21.35 -19.06
C ASP A 76 4.42 -21.40 -17.70
N ASN A 77 4.40 -22.56 -17.04
CA ASN A 77 3.83 -22.71 -15.71
C ASN A 77 4.56 -21.88 -14.65
N ALA A 78 5.88 -21.72 -14.79
CA ALA A 78 6.67 -20.91 -13.86
C ALA A 78 6.40 -19.41 -14.05
N VAL A 79 6.20 -18.98 -15.30
CA VAL A 79 5.83 -17.59 -15.64
C VAL A 79 4.48 -17.22 -15.02
N ILE A 80 3.47 -18.09 -15.19
CA ILE A 80 2.13 -17.88 -14.61
C ILE A 80 2.23 -17.83 -13.08
N PHE A 81 2.97 -18.76 -12.46
CA PHE A 81 3.16 -18.77 -11.02
C PHE A 81 3.83 -17.48 -10.50
N TYR A 82 4.87 -17.01 -11.18
CA TYR A 82 5.57 -15.77 -10.85
C TYR A 82 4.65 -14.54 -10.95
N GLN A 83 3.87 -14.42 -12.03
CA GLN A 83 2.92 -13.33 -12.23
C GLN A 83 1.84 -13.32 -11.14
N VAL A 84 1.28 -14.48 -10.81
CA VAL A 84 0.29 -14.63 -9.74
C VAL A 84 0.88 -14.22 -8.39
N LEU A 85 2.12 -14.63 -8.10
CA LEU A 85 2.80 -14.28 -6.84
C LEU A 85 2.99 -12.76 -6.71
N ILE A 86 3.46 -12.09 -7.76
CA ILE A 86 3.67 -10.63 -7.78
C ILE A 86 2.38 -9.87 -7.57
N LEU A 87 1.28 -10.35 -8.15
CA LEU A 87 -0.03 -9.73 -7.97
C LEU A 87 -0.62 -10.00 -6.57
N LEU A 88 -0.34 -11.14 -5.95
CA LEU A 88 -0.85 -11.49 -4.61
C LEU A 88 -0.10 -10.82 -3.46
N LEU A 89 1.21 -10.64 -3.59
CA LEU A 89 2.08 -10.02 -2.58
C LEU A 89 1.54 -8.70 -1.99
N PRO A 90 1.09 -7.71 -2.77
CA PRO A 90 0.62 -6.45 -2.21
C PRO A 90 -0.68 -6.61 -1.41
N TYR A 91 -1.58 -7.52 -1.81
CA TYR A 91 -2.79 -7.81 -1.04
C TYR A 91 -2.45 -8.41 0.32
N ILE A 92 -1.53 -9.37 0.35
CA ILE A 92 -1.03 -9.99 1.58
C ILE A 92 -0.39 -8.92 2.47
N PHE A 93 0.49 -8.10 1.90
CA PHE A 93 1.16 -7.01 2.61
C PHE A 93 0.15 -6.05 3.25
N ILE A 94 -0.84 -5.58 2.49
CA ILE A 94 -1.86 -4.65 2.98
C ILE A 94 -2.67 -5.29 4.12
N PHE A 95 -3.07 -6.55 3.96
CA PHE A 95 -3.85 -7.28 4.95
C PHE A 95 -3.09 -7.46 6.28
N PHE A 96 -1.83 -7.86 6.22
CA PHE A 96 -1.00 -8.03 7.42
C PHE A 96 -0.61 -6.70 8.06
N ARG A 97 -0.25 -5.70 7.24
CA ARG A 97 0.26 -4.41 7.73
C ARG A 97 -0.85 -3.57 8.34
N TYR A 98 -2.00 -3.45 7.68
CA TYR A 98 -3.06 -2.51 8.07
C TYR A 98 -4.18 -3.18 8.88
N ARG A 99 -3.82 -3.79 10.01
CA ARG A 99 -4.82 -4.24 11.00
C ARG A 99 -5.55 -3.06 11.65
N LYS A 100 -6.74 -3.34 12.23
CA LYS A 100 -7.64 -2.35 12.84
C LYS A 100 -6.91 -1.40 13.80
N ASP A 101 -6.00 -1.90 14.63
CA ASP A 101 -5.28 -1.09 15.62
C ASP A 101 -4.30 -0.12 14.97
N ARG A 102 -3.61 -0.57 13.93
CA ARG A 102 -2.64 0.25 13.20
C ARG A 102 -3.32 1.31 12.35
N LYS A 103 -4.45 0.99 11.72
CA LYS A 103 -5.27 1.99 11.00
C LYS A 103 -5.65 3.14 11.95
N LYS A 104 -6.09 2.83 13.16
CA LYS A 104 -6.40 3.85 14.19
C LYS A 104 -5.17 4.69 14.56
N ALA A 105 -4.01 4.05 14.77
CA ALA A 105 -2.77 4.75 15.10
C ALA A 105 -2.34 5.72 13.98
N ILE A 106 -2.37 5.28 12.72
CA ILE A 106 -2.04 6.10 11.54
C ILE A 106 -2.99 7.29 11.42
N ILE A 107 -4.30 7.06 11.55
CA ILE A 107 -5.30 8.12 11.47
C ILE A 107 -5.09 9.16 12.57
N ASN A 108 -4.75 8.73 13.78
CA ASN A 108 -4.48 9.64 14.89
C ASN A 108 -3.18 10.43 14.68
N HIS A 109 -2.12 9.75 14.20
CA HIS A 109 -0.82 10.38 13.95
C HIS A 109 -0.89 11.47 12.87
N TYR A 110 -1.57 11.19 11.75
CA TYR A 110 -1.71 12.14 10.66
C TYR A 110 -3.00 12.99 10.73
N ARG A 111 -3.72 12.97 11.85
CA ARG A 111 -5.02 13.66 12.01
C ARG A 111 -4.98 15.15 11.65
N HIS A 112 -3.86 15.82 11.94
CA HIS A 112 -3.65 17.24 11.65
C HIS A 112 -3.17 17.51 10.22
N SER A 113 -2.90 16.48 9.43
CA SER A 113 -2.48 16.64 8.04
C SER A 113 -3.66 17.11 7.19
N LYS A 114 -3.50 18.32 6.62
CA LYS A 114 -4.51 18.97 5.78
C LYS A 114 -4.76 18.15 4.51
N SER A 115 -6.03 17.97 4.16
CA SER A 115 -6.42 17.38 2.88
C SER A 115 -6.40 18.47 1.80
N SER A 116 -5.36 18.51 0.99
CA SER A 116 -5.24 19.36 -0.19
C SER A 116 -5.47 18.51 -1.44
N GLY A 117 -6.35 18.96 -2.33
CA GLY A 117 -6.59 18.29 -3.62
C GLY A 117 -5.30 18.16 -4.43
N VAL A 118 -4.49 19.22 -4.47
CA VAL A 118 -3.17 19.25 -5.14
C VAL A 118 -2.26 18.13 -4.66
N THR A 119 -2.20 17.87 -3.34
CA THR A 119 -1.35 16.80 -2.78
C THR A 119 -1.87 15.42 -3.18
N MET A 120 -3.19 15.23 -3.27
CA MET A 120 -3.77 13.98 -3.75
C MET A 120 -3.51 13.76 -5.24
N THR A 121 -3.67 14.81 -6.05
CA THR A 121 -3.31 14.76 -7.48
C THR A 121 -1.85 14.38 -7.65
N PHE A 122 -0.94 14.96 -6.86
CA PHE A 122 0.47 14.59 -6.90
C PHE A 122 0.71 13.12 -6.50
N ILE A 123 0.04 12.63 -5.45
CA ILE A 123 0.13 11.22 -5.03
C ILE A 123 -0.37 10.27 -6.14
N ILE A 124 -1.43 10.62 -6.85
CA ILE A 124 -1.96 9.79 -7.94
C ILE A 124 -1.05 9.83 -9.17
N ILE A 125 -0.47 10.99 -9.50
CA ILE A 125 0.39 11.15 -10.69
C ILE A 125 1.80 10.58 -10.46
N LEU A 126 2.33 10.65 -9.24
CA LEU A 126 3.69 10.20 -8.91
C LEU A 126 4.01 8.76 -9.36
N PRO A 127 3.17 7.72 -9.15
CA PRO A 127 3.47 6.38 -9.62
C PRO A 127 3.58 6.29 -11.15
N PHE A 128 2.82 7.08 -11.90
CA PHE A 128 2.97 7.15 -13.37
C PHE A 128 4.31 7.77 -13.76
N ILE A 129 4.72 8.86 -13.12
CA ILE A 129 6.03 9.48 -13.36
C ILE A 129 7.15 8.48 -13.10
N LEU A 130 7.07 7.77 -11.96
CA LEU A 130 8.06 6.76 -11.60
C LEU A 130 8.08 5.61 -12.59
N PHE A 131 6.92 5.16 -13.06
CA PHE A 131 6.81 4.12 -14.08
C PHE A 131 7.46 4.54 -15.42
N PHE A 132 7.16 5.74 -15.93
CA PHE A 132 7.80 6.22 -17.16
C PHE A 132 9.31 6.41 -17.00
N PHE A 133 9.75 6.88 -15.83
CA PHE A 133 11.17 6.98 -15.52
C PHE A 133 11.84 5.60 -15.50
N GLU A 134 11.18 4.59 -14.94
CA GLU A 134 11.66 3.23 -14.87
C GLU A 134 11.72 2.56 -16.25
N LEU A 135 10.68 2.73 -17.08
CA LEU A 135 10.72 2.30 -18.49
C LEU A 135 11.88 2.94 -19.26
N TRP A 136 12.07 4.25 -19.08
CA TRP A 136 13.20 4.97 -19.68
C TRP A 136 14.54 4.44 -19.19
N LEU A 137 14.66 4.11 -17.90
CA LEU A 137 15.87 3.54 -17.32
C LEU A 137 16.15 2.14 -17.91
N PHE A 138 15.14 1.30 -18.06
CA PHE A 138 15.31 -0.04 -18.62
C PHE A 138 15.63 -0.04 -20.11
N ASP A 139 15.06 0.89 -20.87
CA ASP A 139 15.45 1.14 -22.27
C ASP A 139 16.94 1.53 -22.34
N LYS A 140 17.39 2.42 -21.45
CA LYS A 140 18.81 2.82 -21.38
C LYS A 140 19.75 1.69 -20.94
N LEU A 141 19.26 0.72 -20.18
CA LEU A 141 20.03 -0.44 -19.75
C LEU A 141 19.97 -1.60 -20.75
N GLU A 142 19.29 -1.43 -21.90
CA GLU A 142 19.05 -2.48 -22.91
C GLU A 142 18.33 -3.72 -22.34
N TRP A 143 17.60 -3.55 -21.25
CA TRP A 143 16.85 -4.63 -20.60
C TRP A 143 15.47 -4.82 -21.20
N ILE A 144 14.93 -3.78 -21.83
CA ILE A 144 13.64 -3.77 -22.51
C ILE A 144 13.82 -3.02 -23.83
N ASP A 145 13.38 -3.61 -24.94
CA ASP A 145 13.43 -2.99 -26.26
C ASP A 145 12.12 -2.21 -26.48
N CYS A 146 12.10 -0.92 -26.11
CA CYS A 146 10.91 -0.07 -26.24
C CYS A 146 10.50 0.20 -27.71
N LYS A 147 11.26 -0.30 -28.70
CA LYS A 147 10.96 -0.19 -30.14
C LYS A 147 9.86 -1.14 -30.63
N LEU A 148 9.39 -2.06 -29.80
CA LEU A 148 8.37 -3.06 -30.15
C LEU A 148 6.94 -2.70 -29.68
N TRP A 149 6.75 -1.50 -29.12
CA TRP A 149 5.45 -0.92 -28.74
C TRP A 149 5.15 0.32 -29.58
#